data_AF-A0A0A9Y798-F1
#
_entry.id   AF-A0A0A9Y798-F1
#
_cell.length_a   1.000
_cell.length_b   1.000
_cell.length_c   1.000
_cell.angle_alpha   90.00
_cell.angle_beta   90.00
_cell.angle_gamma   90.00
#
_symmetry.space_group_name_H-M   'P 1'
#
loop_
_entity.id
_entity.type
_entity.pdbx_description
1 polymer ?
#
loop_
_entity_poly.entity_id
_entity_poly.type
_entity_poly.pdbx_seq_one_letter_code
_entity_poly.pdbx_strand_id
1 'polypeptide(L)'
;MSSGMVQHKRSRVMESIREGWAEVVVCTDALARGVDLPTVEYVVNYDVPSDILTYIHRAGRTARAGRVGTVLTLCEDANSFREFVEAAVAWGTVGERRVLGCEQVTGITVRAVE
;
A
#
# COMPACT_ATOMS: atom_id res chain seq x y z
N MET A 1 -0.82 13.67 -3.19
CA MET A 1 -0.50 13.70 -4.64
C MET A 1 -1.71 13.17 -5.41
N SER A 2 -2.24 13.93 -6.37
CA SER A 2 -3.50 13.61 -7.09
C SER A 2 -3.35 13.78 -8.60
N SER A 3 -4.23 13.16 -9.39
CA SER A 3 -4.15 13.13 -10.86
C SER A 3 -4.10 14.51 -11.52
N GLY A 4 -4.74 15.53 -10.93
CA GLY A 4 -4.72 16.92 -11.42
C GLY A 4 -3.44 17.70 -11.08
N MET A 5 -2.47 17.09 -10.40
CA MET A 5 -1.22 17.75 -10.03
C MET A 5 -0.27 17.84 -11.23
N VAL A 6 0.13 19.06 -11.58
CA VAL A 6 1.13 19.34 -12.62
C VAL A 6 2.46 18.62 -12.37
N GLN A 7 3.08 18.13 -13.43
CA GLN A 7 4.24 17.22 -13.36
C GLN A 7 5.42 17.79 -12.56
N HIS A 8 5.70 19.09 -12.66
CA HIS A 8 6.80 19.70 -11.90
C HIS A 8 6.57 19.65 -10.38
N LYS A 9 5.32 19.75 -9.90
CA LYS A 9 4.99 19.59 -8.49
C LYS A 9 5.17 18.15 -8.04
N ARG A 10 4.81 17.19 -8.89
CA ARG A 10 5.03 15.75 -8.62
C ARG A 10 6.52 15.47 -8.46
N SER A 11 7.37 15.95 -9.38
CA SER A 11 8.82 15.77 -9.28
C SER A 11 9.40 16.34 -7.99
N ARG A 12 8.97 17.54 -7.56
CA ARG A 12 9.42 18.13 -6.29
C ARG A 12 9.02 17.32 -5.06
N VAL A 13 7.80 16.79 -5.03
CA VAL A 13 7.37 15.90 -3.94
C VAL A 13 8.23 14.63 -3.92
N MET A 14 8.51 14.06 -5.09
CA MET A 14 9.37 12.87 -5.19
C MET A 14 10.81 13.16 -4.77
N GLU A 15 11.34 14.33 -5.10
CA GLU A 15 12.65 14.80 -4.65
C GLU A 15 12.70 14.96 -3.14
N SER A 16 11.68 15.58 -2.53
CA SER A 16 11.60 15.72 -1.06
C SER A 16 11.59 14.37 -0.32
N ILE A 17 10.96 13.34 -0.91
CA ILE A 17 10.98 11.98 -0.37
C ILE A 17 12.37 11.33 -0.48
N ARG A 18 13.04 11.50 -1.63
CA ARG A 18 14.38 10.93 -1.86
C ARG A 18 15.45 11.59 -0.99
N GLU A 19 15.31 12.88 -0.73
CA GLU A 19 16.20 13.66 0.14
C GLU A 19 15.86 13.49 1.64
N GLY A 20 14.74 12.84 1.98
CA GLY A 20 14.31 12.62 3.37
C GLY A 20 13.63 13.81 4.04
N TRP A 21 13.34 14.89 3.31
CA TRP A 21 12.53 16.02 3.81
C TRP A 21 11.06 15.66 4.03
N ALA A 22 10.61 14.60 3.37
CA ALA A 22 9.29 14.01 3.55
C ALA A 22 9.43 12.49 3.70
N GLU A 23 8.69 11.90 4.63
CA GLU A 23 8.69 10.45 4.87
C GLU A 23 7.37 9.79 4.45
N VAL A 24 6.30 10.58 4.28
CA VAL A 24 4.95 10.11 4.00
C VAL A 24 4.40 10.78 2.74
N VAL A 25 3.84 9.99 1.85
CA VAL A 25 3.14 10.45 0.65
C VAL A 25 1.74 9.84 0.58
N VAL A 26 0.74 10.72 0.58
CA VAL A 26 -0.66 10.34 0.38
C VAL A 26 -1.00 10.42 -1.10
N CYS A 27 -1.53 9.36 -1.71
CA CYS A 27 -1.85 9.29 -3.15
C CYS A 27 -3.21 8.68 -3.43
N THR A 28 -3.79 9.02 -4.59
CA THR A 28 -4.90 8.27 -5.18
C THR A 28 -4.40 7.19 -6.15
N ASP A 29 -5.21 6.17 -6.41
CA ASP A 29 -4.86 5.02 -7.27
C ASP A 29 -4.43 5.41 -8.67
N ALA A 30 -5.11 6.40 -9.26
CA ALA A 30 -4.82 6.91 -10.59
C ALA A 30 -3.37 7.42 -10.73
N LEU A 31 -2.76 7.85 -9.61
CA LEU A 31 -1.43 8.43 -9.61
C LEU A 31 -0.34 7.44 -9.16
N ALA A 32 -0.71 6.32 -8.51
CA ALA A 32 0.23 5.26 -8.17
C ALA A 32 0.81 4.56 -9.42
N ARG A 33 0.14 4.68 -10.58
CA ARG A 33 0.62 4.19 -11.88
C ARG A 33 1.47 5.25 -12.58
N GLY A 34 2.69 4.88 -12.99
CA GLY A 34 3.59 5.76 -13.74
C GLY A 34 4.39 6.76 -12.90
N VAL A 35 4.24 6.78 -11.57
CA VAL A 35 5.21 7.43 -10.67
C VAL A 35 6.24 6.40 -10.24
N ASP A 36 7.50 6.70 -10.51
CA ASP A 36 8.65 5.99 -9.97
C ASP A 36 8.84 6.40 -8.50
N LEU A 37 8.01 5.81 -7.64
CA LEU A 37 8.17 5.88 -6.20
C LEU A 37 9.31 4.95 -5.78
N PRO A 38 10.26 5.41 -4.94
CA PRO A 38 11.20 4.50 -4.30
C PRO A 38 10.42 3.42 -3.55
N THR A 39 11.00 2.23 -3.44
CA THR A 39 10.37 1.15 -2.68
C THR A 39 10.17 1.61 -1.24
N VAL A 40 8.92 1.60 -0.79
CA VAL A 40 8.56 2.01 0.58
C VAL A 40 8.50 0.80 1.49
N GLU A 41 8.73 0.99 2.79
CA GLU A 41 8.59 -0.08 3.79
C GLU A 41 7.12 -0.34 4.16
N TYR A 42 6.30 0.71 4.11
CA TYR A 42 4.91 0.68 4.52
C TYR A 42 3.99 1.21 3.42
N VAL A 43 2.89 0.51 3.19
CA VAL A 43 1.76 0.97 2.37
C VAL A 43 0.52 0.99 3.25
N VAL A 44 -0.16 2.12 3.34
CA VAL A 44 -1.40 2.26 4.11
C VAL A 44 -2.56 2.51 3.16
N ASN A 45 -3.50 1.59 3.10
CA ASN A 45 -4.80 1.77 2.49
C ASN A 45 -5.70 2.51 3.48
N TYR A 46 -5.95 3.79 3.21
CA TYR A 46 -6.89 4.57 4.00
C TYR A 46 -8.32 4.01 3.88
N ASP A 47 -8.72 3.62 2.66
CA ASP A 47 -9.95 2.90 2.39
C ASP A 47 -9.64 1.49 1.87
N VAL A 48 -10.51 0.53 2.20
CA VAL A 48 -10.47 -0.83 1.65
C VAL A 48 -10.53 -0.74 0.12
N PRO A 49 -9.57 -1.33 -0.62
CA PRO A 49 -9.63 -1.35 -2.08
C PRO A 49 -10.90 -2.02 -2.61
N SER A 50 -11.42 -1.52 -3.73
CA SER A 50 -12.62 -2.05 -4.38
C SER A 50 -12.48 -3.49 -4.86
N ASP A 51 -11.25 -3.93 -5.13
CA ASP A 51 -10.94 -5.23 -5.70
C ASP A 51 -9.52 -5.70 -5.33
N ILE A 52 -9.32 -7.01 -5.40
CA ILE A 52 -8.06 -7.68 -5.03
C ILE A 52 -6.90 -7.21 -5.90
N LEU A 53 -7.13 -6.98 -7.20
CA LEU A 53 -6.08 -6.57 -8.12
C LEU A 53 -5.55 -5.17 -7.76
N THR A 54 -6.43 -4.24 -7.37
CA THR A 54 -6.05 -2.93 -6.85
C THR A 54 -5.25 -3.06 -5.55
N TYR A 55 -5.67 -3.93 -4.62
CA TYR A 55 -4.90 -4.22 -3.40
C TYR A 55 -3.49 -4.72 -3.71
N ILE A 56 -3.34 -5.70 -4.61
CA ILE A 56 -2.04 -6.24 -5.04
C ILE A 56 -1.17 -5.16 -5.68
N HIS A 57 -1.74 -4.31 -6.54
CA HIS A 57 -1.00 -3.21 -7.16
C HIS A 57 -0.48 -2.17 -6.16
N ARG A 58 -1.26 -1.88 -5.10
CA ARG A 58 -0.83 -1.01 -3.99
C ARG A 58 0.25 -1.69 -3.16
N ALA A 59 0.07 -2.97 -2.81
CA ALA A 59 1.03 -3.76 -2.07
C ALA A 59 2.38 -3.86 -2.82
N GLY A 60 2.38 -3.95 -4.15
CA GLY A 60 3.58 -3.95 -4.98
C GLY A 60 4.40 -2.64 -4.96
N ARG A 61 4.02 -1.63 -4.18
CA ARG A 61 4.85 -0.45 -3.88
C ARG A 61 5.82 -0.70 -2.72
N THR A 62 5.53 -1.70 -1.90
CA THR A 62 6.44 -2.22 -0.89
C THR A 62 7.04 -3.55 -1.34
N ALA A 63 7.87 -4.14 -0.46
CA ALA A 63 8.38 -5.50 -0.58
C ALA A 63 9.03 -5.86 -1.93
N ARG A 64 9.83 -4.95 -2.51
CA ARG A 64 10.60 -5.20 -3.73
C ARG A 64 12.04 -5.61 -3.42
N ALA A 65 12.61 -6.42 -4.33
CA ALA A 65 14.01 -6.87 -4.28
C ALA A 65 14.35 -7.67 -3.01
N GLY A 66 13.54 -8.68 -2.69
CA GLY A 66 13.75 -9.57 -1.53
C GLY A 66 13.55 -8.92 -0.16
N ARG A 67 13.13 -7.65 -0.11
CA ARG A 67 12.84 -6.95 1.14
C ARG A 67 11.44 -7.25 1.63
N VAL A 68 11.29 -7.31 2.94
CA VAL A 68 9.97 -7.39 3.57
C VAL A 68 9.30 -6.04 3.51
N GLY A 69 8.03 -6.04 3.15
CA GLY A 69 7.16 -4.87 3.23
C GLY A 69 6.03 -5.08 4.22
N THR A 70 5.35 -4.00 4.58
CA THR A 70 4.13 -4.06 5.38
C THR A 70 3.03 -3.29 4.67
N VAL A 71 1.87 -3.93 4.52
CA VAL A 71 0.64 -3.27 4.09
C VAL A 71 -0.25 -3.13 5.32
N LEU A 72 -0.96 -2.02 5.45
CA LEU A 72 -1.97 -1.79 6.47
C LEU A 72 -3.23 -1.31 5.76
N THR A 73 -4.39 -1.76 6.21
CA THR A 73 -5.66 -1.26 5.69
C THR A 73 -6.52 -0.80 6.85
N LEU A 74 -7.10 0.39 6.73
CA LEU A 74 -8.13 0.83 7.66
C LEU A 74 -9.47 0.33 7.12
N CYS A 75 -10.25 -0.34 7.97
CA CYS A 75 -11.54 -0.88 7.60
C CYS A 75 -12.48 -0.86 8.81
N GLU A 76 -13.77 -0.62 8.54
CA GLU A 76 -14.81 -0.63 9.58
C GLU A 76 -15.18 -2.06 9.99
N ASP A 77 -15.22 -3.00 9.04
CA ASP A 77 -15.52 -4.41 9.29
C ASP A 77 -14.29 -5.31 9.05
N ALA A 78 -13.67 -5.74 10.14
CA ALA A 78 -12.52 -6.63 10.13
C ALA A 78 -12.83 -8.02 9.55
N ASN A 79 -14.07 -8.52 9.68
CA ASN A 79 -14.44 -9.85 9.21
C ASN A 79 -14.57 -9.89 7.69
N SER A 80 -15.28 -8.92 7.10
CA SER A 80 -15.36 -8.78 5.65
C SER A 80 -13.98 -8.56 5.02
N PHE A 81 -13.14 -7.73 5.64
CA PHE A 81 -11.79 -7.50 5.14
C PHE A 81 -10.89 -8.74 5.25
N ARG A 82 -11.11 -9.60 6.26
CA ARG A 82 -10.40 -10.86 6.39
C ARG A 82 -10.67 -11.80 5.20
N GLU A 83 -11.92 -11.95 4.78
CA GLU A 83 -12.28 -12.77 3.61
C GLU A 83 -11.64 -12.22 2.32
N PHE A 84 -11.64 -10.89 2.17
CA PHE A 84 -10.97 -10.23 1.05
C PHE A 84 -9.47 -10.57 0.99
N VAL A 85 -8.76 -10.54 2.13
CA VAL A 85 -7.33 -10.84 2.16
C VAL A 85 -7.06 -12.33 2.01
N GLU A 86 -7.91 -13.21 2.51
CA GLU A 86 -7.81 -14.66 2.25
C GLU A 86 -7.83 -14.95 0.75
N ALA A 87 -8.70 -14.26 0.00
CA ALA A 87 -8.71 -14.35 -1.45
C ALA A 87 -7.44 -13.78 -2.11
N ALA A 88 -6.87 -12.69 -1.57
CA ALA A 88 -5.61 -12.12 -2.06
C ALA A 88 -4.37 -13.00 -1.77
N VAL A 89 -4.34 -13.68 -0.62
CA VAL A 89 -3.29 -14.66 -0.26
C VAL A 89 -3.34 -15.87 -1.18
N ALA A 90 -4.54 -16.35 -1.51
CA ALA A 90 -4.72 -17.47 -2.45
C ALA A 90 -4.16 -17.17 -3.85
N TRP A 91 -4.00 -15.89 -4.22
CA TRP A 91 -3.34 -15.46 -5.46
C TRP A 91 -1.80 -15.55 -5.42
N GLY A 92 -1.20 -15.94 -4.29
CA GLY A 92 0.23 -16.26 -4.18
C GLY A 92 1.18 -15.07 -3.98
N THR A 93 0.66 -13.84 -3.79
CA THR A 93 1.50 -12.62 -3.68
C THR A 93 1.77 -12.20 -2.22
N VAL A 94 1.12 -12.83 -1.23
CA VAL A 94 1.06 -12.35 0.17
C VAL A 94 1.39 -13.49 1.14
N GLY A 95 2.53 -13.39 1.83
CA GLY A 95 3.16 -14.51 2.55
C GLY A 95 3.05 -14.56 4.08
N GLU A 96 2.52 -13.53 4.73
CA GLU A 96 2.28 -13.58 6.18
C GLU A 96 1.05 -12.74 6.51
N ARG A 97 0.38 -13.05 7.62
CA ARG A 97 -0.78 -12.31 8.15
C ARG A 97 -0.52 -11.98 9.61
N ARG A 98 -0.61 -10.71 9.97
CA ARG A 98 -0.78 -10.28 11.37
C ARG A 98 -1.91 -9.27 11.43
N VAL A 99 -2.99 -9.65 12.13
CA VAL A 99 -4.05 -8.71 12.47
C VAL A 99 -3.59 -7.91 13.67
N LEU A 100 -3.40 -6.61 13.48
CA LEU A 100 -3.22 -5.65 14.57
C LEU A 100 -4.61 -5.07 14.86
N GLY A 101 -5.14 -5.26 16.08
CA GLY A 101 -6.51 -4.86 16.41
C GLY A 101 -6.63 -3.97 17.63
N CYS A 102 -7.21 -2.78 17.42
CA CYS A 102 -8.26 -2.22 18.30
C CYS A 102 -9.52 -2.00 17.43
N GLU A 103 -10.70 -1.84 18.03
CA GLU A 103 -12.06 -1.92 17.45
C GLU A 103 -12.34 -1.19 16.10
N GLN A 104 -11.42 -0.37 15.57
CA GLN A 104 -11.63 0.46 14.37
C GLN A 104 -10.48 0.43 13.35
N VAL A 105 -9.39 -0.32 13.62
CA VAL A 105 -8.23 -0.40 12.72
C VAL A 105 -7.74 -1.84 12.65
N THR A 106 -7.85 -2.45 11.47
CA THR A 106 -7.41 -3.83 11.21
C THR A 106 -6.31 -3.85 10.16
N GLY A 107 -5.07 -3.70 10.59
CA GLY A 107 -3.92 -3.85 9.70
C GLY A 107 -3.68 -5.32 9.36
N ILE A 108 -3.39 -5.66 8.09
CA ILE A 108 -2.85 -6.98 7.72
C ILE A 108 -1.46 -6.79 7.14
N THR A 109 -0.43 -7.09 7.94
CA THR A 109 0.95 -7.18 7.45
C THR A 109 1.03 -8.22 6.36
N VAL A 110 1.55 -7.84 5.20
CA VAL A 110 1.78 -8.69 4.02
C VAL A 110 3.26 -8.70 3.73
N ARG A 111 3.94 -9.84 3.92
CA ARG A 111 5.28 -10.04 3.38
C ARG A 111 5.17 -10.49 1.94
N ALA A 112 5.71 -9.76 0.97
CA ALA A 112 5.86 -10.34 -0.36
C ALA A 112 6.88 -11.47 -0.28
N VAL A 113 6.53 -12.60 -0.90
CA VAL A 113 7.42 -13.74 -1.13
C VAL A 113 7.78 -13.70 -2.62
N GLU A 114 9.02 -14.04 -2.95
CA GLU A 114 9.54 -14.06 -4.33
C GLU A 114 8.67 -14.85 -5.31
#